data_AF-A0A1L9BAD8-F1
#
_entry.id   AF-A0A1L9BAD8-F1
#
_cell.length_a   1.000
_cell.length_b   1.000
_cell.length_c   1.000
_cell.angle_alpha   90.00
_cell.angle_beta   90.00
_cell.angle_gamma   90.00
#
_symmetry.space_group_name_H-M   'P 1'
#
loop_
_entity.id
_entity.type
_entity.pdbx_description
1 polymer ?
#
loop_
_entity_poly.entity_id
_entity_poly.type
_entity_poly.pdbx_seq_one_letter_code
_entity_poly.pdbx_strand_id
1 'polypeptide(L)'
;MSSPRALSYMPSPPCSEPKRISGPRTGWVAALDADGMPLVDFEDNPAGRPLPAQCGALVEDTALVDAARNRQGALLLFEEEDATRPVLVTLLRSRPRQPGVQSPQGTASTHPREVRVDGQRVVLEARDELELRCGDASIILRRNGRIVLEGLQVDSRSRGLQRIRGGKVEIN
;
A
#
# COMPACT_ATOMS: atom_id res chain seq x y z
N MET A 1 74.25 5.99 9.58
CA MET A 1 73.15 6.98 9.48
C MET A 1 72.14 6.41 8.49
N SER A 2 71.11 5.70 8.98
CA SER A 2 70.10 5.03 8.14
C SER A 2 68.74 5.61 8.49
N SER A 3 68.13 6.32 7.54
CA SER A 3 66.84 6.97 7.69
C SER A 3 65.72 5.94 7.47
N PRO A 4 64.69 5.84 8.33
CA PRO A 4 63.55 4.97 8.05
C PRO A 4 62.57 5.67 7.09
N ARG A 5 62.14 4.91 6.09
CA ARG A 5 61.08 5.24 5.12
C ARG A 5 59.74 5.34 5.87
N ALA A 6 59.06 6.49 5.75
CA ALA A 6 57.71 6.67 6.25
C ALA A 6 56.71 5.80 5.46
N LEU A 7 55.96 4.95 6.16
CA LEU A 7 54.78 4.28 5.62
C LEU A 7 53.69 5.34 5.42
N SER A 8 53.30 5.56 4.17
CA SER A 8 52.16 6.41 3.80
C SER A 8 50.86 5.80 4.34
N TYR A 9 50.25 6.48 5.30
CA TYR A 9 48.88 6.24 5.76
C TYR A 9 47.91 6.63 4.63
N MET A 10 47.23 5.65 4.03
CA MET A 10 46.06 5.94 3.20
C MET A 10 44.85 6.11 4.13
N PRO A 11 44.13 7.24 4.08
CA PRO A 11 42.92 7.41 4.87
C PRO A 11 41.86 6.42 4.39
N SER A 12 41.29 5.66 5.34
CA SER A 12 40.09 4.86 5.14
C SER A 12 38.94 5.72 4.61
N PRO A 13 38.06 5.19 3.75
CA PRO A 13 36.92 5.93 3.22
C PRO A 13 36.05 6.47 4.38
N PRO A 14 35.42 7.66 4.22
CA PRO A 14 34.61 8.24 5.29
C PRO A 14 33.48 7.27 5.63
N CYS A 15 33.52 6.76 6.87
CA CYS A 15 32.40 6.05 7.46
C CYS A 15 31.25 7.05 7.51
N SER A 16 30.24 6.86 6.67
CA SER A 16 29.05 7.72 6.62
C SER A 16 28.42 7.71 8.01
N GLU A 17 28.52 8.84 8.72
CA GLU A 17 27.99 8.97 10.07
C GLU A 17 26.49 8.67 10.06
N PRO A 18 26.00 7.75 10.91
CA PRO A 18 24.57 7.45 10.97
C PRO A 18 23.82 8.72 11.36
N LYS A 19 22.92 9.16 10.48
CA LYS A 19 22.12 10.36 10.69
C LYS A 19 21.21 10.14 11.90
N ARG A 20 21.55 10.78 13.02
CA ARG A 20 20.82 10.63 14.28
C ARG A 20 19.40 11.18 14.17
N ILE A 21 18.44 10.40 14.66
CA ILE A 21 17.05 10.82 14.79
C ILE A 21 16.78 11.08 16.27
N SER A 22 16.47 12.33 16.61
CA SER A 22 16.07 12.69 17.98
C SER A 22 14.56 12.54 18.14
N GLY A 23 14.14 11.72 19.11
CA GLY A 23 12.74 11.55 19.51
C GLY A 23 11.92 10.53 18.69
N PRO A 24 10.72 10.17 19.18
CA PRO A 24 9.83 9.24 18.49
C PRO A 24 9.36 9.82 17.15
N ARG A 25 9.31 8.98 16.10
CA ARG A 25 8.75 9.36 14.79
C ARG A 25 7.58 8.48 14.39
N THR A 26 6.69 9.07 13.62
CA THR A 26 5.63 8.34 12.92
C THR A 26 6.19 7.82 11.58
N GLY A 27 5.95 6.56 11.30
CA GLY A 27 6.24 5.92 10.01
C GLY A 27 5.08 5.05 9.56
N TRP A 28 5.30 4.19 8.58
CA TRP A 28 4.34 3.19 8.12
C TRP A 28 5.03 1.85 7.86
N VAL A 29 4.28 0.76 7.94
CA VAL A 29 4.75 -0.55 7.47
C VAL A 29 4.70 -0.53 5.94
N ALA A 30 5.85 -0.75 5.30
CA ALA A 30 5.99 -0.75 3.85
C ALA A 30 5.83 -2.15 3.26
N ALA A 31 6.32 -3.18 3.96
CA ALA A 31 6.23 -4.58 3.54
C ALA A 31 6.48 -5.53 4.74
N LEU A 32 6.38 -6.84 4.49
CA LEU A 32 6.92 -7.88 5.35
C LEU A 32 8.06 -8.57 4.59
N ASP A 33 9.12 -8.96 5.28
CA ASP A 33 10.18 -9.78 4.70
C ASP A 33 9.78 -11.26 4.60
N ALA A 34 10.72 -12.11 4.18
CA ALA A 34 10.48 -13.55 4.01
C ALA A 34 10.17 -14.28 5.33
N ASP A 35 10.61 -13.72 6.46
CA ASP A 35 10.44 -14.29 7.80
C ASP A 35 9.22 -13.67 8.53
N GLY A 36 8.45 -12.81 7.85
CA GLY A 36 7.27 -12.15 8.39
C GLY A 36 7.58 -10.90 9.22
N MET A 37 8.83 -10.45 9.27
CA MET A 37 9.22 -9.26 10.03
C MET A 37 8.86 -7.99 9.26
N PRO A 38 8.37 -6.95 9.94
CA PRO A 38 7.93 -5.73 9.27
C PRO A 38 9.10 -4.91 8.75
N LEU A 39 9.03 -4.54 7.48
CA LEU A 39 9.84 -3.50 6.88
C LEU A 39 9.09 -2.17 7.00
N VAL A 40 9.66 -1.19 7.69
CA VAL A 40 9.05 0.13 7.91
C VAL A 40 9.73 1.20 7.08
N ASP A 41 8.98 2.23 6.75
CA ASP A 41 9.49 3.42 6.09
C ASP A 41 8.85 4.67 6.74
N PHE A 42 9.51 5.81 6.62
CA PHE A 42 9.09 7.03 7.29
C PHE A 42 9.59 8.26 6.53
N GLU A 43 9.00 9.40 6.84
CA GLU A 43 9.38 10.67 6.22
C GLU A 43 10.83 11.03 6.57
N ASP A 44 11.61 11.42 5.56
CA ASP A 44 13.06 11.65 5.63
C ASP A 44 13.92 10.41 5.94
N ASN A 45 13.45 9.19 5.64
CA ASN A 45 14.24 7.98 5.77
C ASN A 45 15.57 8.09 4.98
N PRO A 46 16.73 8.17 5.66
CA PRO A 46 18.02 8.41 5.00
C PRO A 46 18.51 7.21 4.19
N ALA A 47 17.97 6.02 4.42
CA ALA A 47 18.33 4.82 3.68
C ALA A 47 17.70 4.76 2.27
N GLY A 48 16.65 5.57 2.02
CA GLY A 48 15.92 5.58 0.74
C GLY A 48 15.21 4.26 0.39
N ARG A 49 15.12 3.34 1.35
CA ARG A 49 14.47 2.04 1.23
C ARG A 49 13.84 1.64 2.58
N PRO A 50 12.79 0.81 2.59
CA PRO A 50 12.25 0.25 3.81
C PRO A 50 13.30 -0.47 4.64
N LEU A 51 13.26 -0.27 5.96
CA LEU A 51 14.20 -0.81 6.92
C LEU A 51 13.52 -1.89 7.77
N PRO A 52 14.20 -3.00 8.07
CA PRO A 52 13.67 -4.01 8.98
C PRO A 52 13.48 -3.41 10.37
N ALA A 53 12.30 -3.59 10.95
CA ALA A 53 11.98 -3.14 12.29
C ALA A 53 11.76 -4.32 13.22
N GLN A 54 12.29 -4.20 14.44
CA GLN A 54 11.88 -5.09 15.53
C GLN A 54 10.46 -4.75 15.95
N CYS A 55 9.64 -5.76 16.15
CA CYS A 55 8.24 -5.59 16.55
C CYS A 55 8.05 -6.07 17.99
N GLY A 56 7.35 -5.28 18.81
CA GLY A 56 6.92 -5.74 20.12
C GLY A 56 6.01 -6.97 20.01
N ALA A 57 6.14 -7.93 20.93
CA ALA A 57 5.44 -9.22 20.92
C ALA A 57 3.89 -9.16 20.96
N LEU A 58 3.29 -7.97 20.98
CA LEU A 58 1.84 -7.75 21.07
C LEU A 58 1.16 -7.48 19.72
N VAL A 59 1.92 -7.38 18.62
CA VAL A 59 1.36 -7.15 17.29
C VAL A 59 1.30 -8.48 16.54
N GLU A 60 0.09 -8.95 16.25
CA GLU A 60 -0.14 -10.19 15.51
C GLU A 60 0.29 -10.05 14.03
N ASP A 61 0.79 -11.14 13.44
CA ASP A 61 1.24 -11.17 12.04
C ASP A 61 0.15 -10.74 11.06
N THR A 62 -1.10 -11.10 11.32
CA THR A 62 -2.28 -10.69 10.53
C THR A 62 -2.46 -9.17 10.54
N ALA A 63 -2.27 -8.54 11.69
CA ALA A 63 -2.33 -7.08 11.83
C ALA A 63 -1.17 -6.38 11.10
N LEU A 64 0.02 -7.00 11.04
CA LEU A 64 1.16 -6.48 10.27
C LEU A 64 0.93 -6.59 8.76
N VAL A 65 0.38 -7.71 8.29
CA VAL A 65 0.01 -7.88 6.86
C VAL A 65 -0.99 -6.81 6.44
N ASP A 66 -2.03 -6.59 7.25
CA ASP A 66 -3.04 -5.56 6.96
C ASP A 66 -2.48 -4.15 7.07
N ALA A 67 -1.59 -3.88 8.03
CA ALA A 67 -0.90 -2.60 8.15
C ALA A 67 -0.02 -2.31 6.92
N ALA A 68 0.72 -3.31 6.42
CA ALA A 68 1.55 -3.18 5.23
C ALA A 68 0.70 -2.88 3.98
N ARG A 69 -0.39 -3.64 3.80
CA ARG A 69 -1.33 -3.45 2.67
C ARG A 69 -1.94 -2.06 2.65
N ASN A 70 -2.27 -1.52 3.81
CA ASN A 70 -2.95 -0.23 3.94
C ASN A 70 -2.00 0.96 4.19
N ARG A 71 -0.68 0.74 4.22
CA ARG A 71 0.32 1.72 4.70
C ARG A 71 -0.13 2.40 6.00
N GLN A 72 -0.57 1.58 6.96
CA GLN A 72 -1.06 2.07 8.24
C GLN A 72 0.07 2.74 9.02
N GLY A 73 -0.23 3.88 9.64
CA GLY A 73 0.73 4.61 10.46
C GLY A 73 1.17 3.78 11.67
N ALA A 74 2.42 3.93 12.08
CA ALA A 74 3.01 3.26 13.22
C ALA A 74 3.88 4.22 14.04
N LEU A 75 3.96 3.99 15.35
CA LEU A 75 4.89 4.68 16.23
C LEU A 75 6.22 3.92 16.23
N LEU A 76 7.30 4.62 15.85
CA LEU A 76 8.64 4.09 15.81
C LEU A 76 9.51 4.71 16.90
N LEU A 77 10.32 3.88 17.53
CA LEU A 77 11.51 4.28 18.26
C LEU A 77 12.74 3.85 17.46
N PHE A 78 13.89 4.43 17.78
CA PHE A 78 15.15 4.11 17.12
C PHE A 78 16.16 3.73 18.20
N GLU A 79 16.74 2.54 18.10
CA GLU A 79 17.77 2.11 19.05
C GLU A 79 18.99 3.00 18.90
N GLU A 80 19.57 3.44 20.03
CA GLU A 80 20.80 4.26 20.05
C GLU A 80 20.71 5.56 19.22
N GLU A 81 19.49 6.08 18.99
CA GLU A 81 19.21 7.21 18.09
C GLU A 81 19.60 6.97 16.62
N ASP A 82 19.80 5.72 16.24
CA ASP A 82 20.21 5.31 14.90
C ASP A 82 18.99 5.10 13.99
N ALA A 83 18.86 5.94 12.97
CA ALA A 83 17.80 5.86 11.96
C ALA A 83 17.73 4.50 11.24
N THR A 84 18.84 3.74 11.23
CA THR A 84 18.92 2.44 10.57
C THR A 84 18.42 1.28 11.44
N ARG A 85 18.11 1.54 12.72
CA ARG A 85 17.66 0.53 13.70
C ARG A 85 16.29 0.88 14.30
N PRO A 86 15.20 0.86 13.50
CA PRO A 86 13.87 1.16 13.99
C PRO A 86 13.28 0.01 14.83
N VAL A 87 12.48 0.37 15.83
CA VAL A 87 11.64 -0.51 16.65
C VAL A 87 10.20 -0.06 16.52
N LEU A 88 9.34 -0.93 15.98
CA LEU A 88 7.91 -0.73 15.90
C LEU A 88 7.28 -0.98 17.28
N VAL A 89 6.77 0.09 17.89
CA VAL A 89 6.14 0.04 19.22
C VAL A 89 4.66 -0.31 19.12
N THR A 90 3.94 0.34 18.20
CA THR A 90 2.50 0.12 18.00
C THR A 90 2.02 0.61 16.64
N LEU A 91 0.92 0.04 16.16
CA LEU A 91 0.18 0.51 14.99
C LEU A 91 -0.81 1.60 15.41
N LEU A 92 -0.77 2.74 14.73
CA LEU A 92 -1.71 3.84 14.95
C LEU A 92 -3.03 3.53 14.26
N ARG A 93 -4.14 3.77 14.96
CA ARG A 93 -5.47 3.69 14.33
C ARG A 93 -5.65 4.87 13.39
N SER A 94 -5.95 4.60 12.12
CA SER A 94 -6.37 5.63 11.18
C SER A 94 -7.63 6.30 11.71
N ARG A 95 -7.56 7.60 12.06
CA ARG A 95 -8.79 8.39 12.23
C ARG A 95 -9.53 8.36 10.89
N PRO A 96 -10.82 7.97 10.84
CA PRO A 96 -11.59 8.13 9.62
C PRO A 96 -11.49 9.61 9.22
N ARG A 97 -10.95 9.89 8.03
CA ARG A 97 -10.91 11.24 7.48
C ARG A 97 -12.35 11.74 7.45
N GLN A 98 -12.66 12.77 8.23
CA GLN A 98 -13.89 13.53 8.02
C GLN A 98 -13.85 14.07 6.58
N PRO A 99 -14.85 13.78 5.73
CA PRO A 99 -14.92 14.37 4.41
C PRO A 99 -15.24 15.85 4.57
N GLY A 100 -14.21 16.69 4.54
CA GLY A 100 -14.36 18.15 4.52
C GLY A 100 -13.23 18.86 5.24
N VAL A 101 -12.17 19.20 4.51
CA VAL A 101 -11.88 20.57 4.04
C VAL A 101 -10.97 20.40 2.83
N GLN A 102 -11.39 20.96 1.70
CA GLN A 102 -10.68 20.91 0.43
C GLN A 102 -9.46 21.84 0.50
N SER A 103 -8.27 21.33 0.20
CA SER A 103 -7.19 22.14 -0.36
C SER A 103 -7.18 21.89 -1.87
N PRO A 104 -7.25 22.93 -2.72
CA PRO A 104 -7.30 22.76 -4.16
C PRO A 104 -5.89 22.61 -4.70
N GLN A 105 -5.46 21.39 -5.02
CA GLN A 105 -4.47 21.10 -6.07
C GLN A 105 -4.30 19.58 -6.27
N GLY A 106 -4.48 19.14 -7.51
CA GLY A 106 -4.07 17.82 -7.99
C GLY A 106 -5.13 16.73 -7.85
N THR A 107 -6.05 16.63 -8.82
CA THR A 107 -6.85 15.43 -9.07
C THR A 107 -5.96 14.29 -9.56
N ALA A 108 -5.21 13.67 -8.65
CA ALA A 108 -4.76 12.31 -8.82
C ALA A 108 -5.85 11.42 -8.23
N SER A 109 -6.83 11.07 -9.05
CA SER A 109 -7.75 9.98 -8.77
C SER A 109 -6.90 8.73 -8.53
N THR A 110 -6.67 8.40 -7.26
CA THR A 110 -6.09 7.12 -6.85
C THR A 110 -7.19 6.10 -7.02
N HIS A 111 -7.45 5.71 -8.27
CA HIS A 111 -8.17 4.49 -8.56
C HIS A 111 -7.33 3.35 -7.96
N PRO A 112 -7.93 2.42 -7.18
CA PRO A 112 -7.22 1.23 -6.76
C PRO A 112 -6.73 0.47 -8.00
N ARG A 113 -5.42 0.59 -8.26
CA ARG A 113 -4.69 -0.14 -9.30
C ARG A 113 -4.16 -1.42 -8.68
N GLU A 114 -5.02 -2.41 -8.56
CA GLU A 114 -4.72 -3.86 -8.57
C GLU A 114 -5.85 -4.60 -7.83
N VAL A 115 -6.53 -5.48 -8.56
CA VAL A 115 -7.29 -6.58 -7.97
C VAL A 115 -6.38 -7.80 -8.07
N ARG A 116 -5.80 -8.23 -6.95
CA ARG A 116 -5.06 -9.49 -6.88
C ARG A 116 -6.04 -10.65 -6.80
N VAL A 117 -5.90 -11.58 -7.73
CA VAL A 117 -6.74 -12.77 -7.89
C VAL A 117 -5.87 -13.97 -7.54
N ASP A 118 -6.29 -14.78 -6.57
CA ASP A 118 -5.57 -15.99 -6.11
C ASP A 118 -5.63 -17.14 -7.13
N GLY A 119 -5.75 -16.83 -8.43
CA GLY A 119 -5.86 -17.76 -9.55
C GLY A 119 -7.15 -18.59 -9.60
N GLN A 120 -7.98 -18.57 -8.55
CA GLN A 120 -9.17 -19.43 -8.45
C GLN A 120 -10.50 -18.65 -8.51
N ARG A 121 -10.67 -17.59 -7.71
CA ARG A 121 -11.95 -16.84 -7.65
C ARG A 121 -11.77 -15.45 -7.04
N VAL A 122 -12.42 -14.44 -7.63
CA VAL A 122 -12.59 -13.10 -7.03
C VAL A 122 -14.06 -12.87 -6.75
N VAL A 123 -14.36 -12.34 -5.57
CA VAL A 123 -15.71 -11.93 -5.18
C VAL A 123 -15.67 -10.44 -4.82
N LEU A 124 -16.47 -9.63 -5.54
CA LEU A 124 -16.66 -8.21 -5.26
C LEU A 124 -18.07 -8.03 -4.67
N GLU A 125 -18.15 -7.54 -3.45
CA GLU A 125 -19.43 -7.32 -2.75
C GLU A 125 -19.63 -5.83 -2.46
N ALA A 126 -20.87 -5.36 -2.65
CA ALA A 126 -21.30 -4.03 -2.29
C ALA A 126 -22.70 -4.08 -1.67
N ARG A 127 -22.97 -3.21 -0.69
CA ARG A 127 -24.27 -3.19 0.02
C ARG A 127 -25.38 -2.57 -0.81
N ASP A 128 -25.06 -1.52 -1.57
CA ASP A 128 -26.04 -0.71 -2.28
C ASP A 128 -25.80 -0.69 -3.81
N GLU A 129 -24.58 -0.38 -4.26
CA GLU A 129 -24.23 -0.30 -5.67
C GLU A 129 -22.76 -0.70 -5.92
N LEU A 130 -22.50 -1.43 -7.00
CA LEU A 130 -21.17 -1.77 -7.52
C LEU A 130 -21.05 -1.27 -8.95
N GLU A 131 -20.08 -0.39 -9.21
CA GLU A 131 -19.83 0.18 -10.54
C GLU A 131 -18.41 -0.13 -11.03
N LEU A 132 -18.32 -0.64 -12.26
CA LEU A 132 -17.07 -0.80 -13.01
C LEU A 132 -17.07 0.21 -14.17
N ARG A 133 -16.21 1.23 -14.11
CA ARG A 133 -16.19 2.34 -15.09
C ARG A 133 -14.86 2.41 -15.84
N CYS A 134 -14.95 2.66 -17.14
CA CYS A 134 -13.81 2.96 -18.02
C CYS A 134 -14.21 4.04 -19.04
N GLY A 135 -13.84 5.29 -18.77
CA GLY A 135 -14.28 6.43 -19.58
C GLY A 135 -15.81 6.56 -19.57
N ASP A 136 -16.40 6.57 -20.76
CA ASP A 136 -17.85 6.66 -20.98
C ASP A 136 -18.57 5.30 -20.85
N ALA A 137 -17.84 4.20 -20.66
CA ALA A 137 -18.43 2.88 -20.46
C ALA A 137 -18.57 2.55 -18.97
N SER A 138 -19.70 1.95 -18.59
CA SER A 138 -19.97 1.52 -17.22
C SER A 138 -20.76 0.21 -17.14
N ILE A 139 -20.50 -0.57 -16.08
CA ILE A 139 -21.33 -1.70 -15.66
C ILE A 139 -21.74 -1.44 -14.21
N ILE A 140 -23.05 -1.35 -13.95
CA ILE A 140 -23.59 -1.02 -12.64
C ILE A 140 -24.48 -2.15 -12.14
N LEU A 141 -24.22 -2.66 -10.94
CA LEU A 141 -25.05 -3.63 -10.22
C LEU A 141 -25.66 -2.94 -9.00
N ARG A 142 -26.98 -3.02 -8.84
CA ARG A 142 -27.71 -2.41 -7.72
C ARG A 142 -28.28 -3.45 -6.76
N ARG A 143 -28.50 -3.04 -5.51
CA ARG A 143 -29.13 -3.85 -4.46
C ARG A 143 -30.48 -4.47 -4.84
N ASN A 144 -31.23 -3.83 -5.73
CA ASN A 144 -32.52 -4.34 -6.23
C ASN A 144 -32.38 -5.40 -7.34
N GLY A 145 -31.15 -5.81 -7.67
CA GLY A 145 -30.86 -6.78 -8.74
C GLY A 145 -30.83 -6.19 -10.14
N ARG A 146 -31.00 -4.86 -10.32
CA ARG A 146 -30.88 -4.22 -11.62
C ARG A 146 -29.40 -4.19 -12.04
N ILE A 147 -29.14 -4.63 -13.26
CA ILE A 147 -27.83 -4.53 -13.93
C ILE A 147 -27.98 -3.57 -15.11
N VAL A 148 -27.05 -2.62 -15.25
CA VAL A 148 -27.02 -1.66 -16.35
C VAL A 148 -25.66 -1.78 -17.05
N LEU A 149 -25.68 -1.87 -18.38
CA LEU A 149 -24.49 -1.79 -19.24
C LEU A 149 -24.61 -0.53 -20.10
N GLU A 150 -23.67 0.40 -19.94
CA GLU A 150 -23.61 1.65 -20.70
C GLU A 150 -22.31 1.73 -21.49
N GLY A 151 -22.40 2.29 -22.70
CA GLY A 151 -21.26 2.53 -23.57
C GLY A 151 -21.71 2.82 -25.00
N LEU A 152 -20.76 3.19 -25.86
CA LEU A 152 -21.03 3.47 -27.27
C LEU A 152 -21.47 2.22 -28.05
N GLN A 153 -20.88 1.07 -27.76
CA GLN A 153 -21.20 -0.22 -28.39
C GLN A 153 -21.02 -1.35 -27.37
N VAL A 154 -21.95 -2.32 -27.36
CA VAL A 154 -21.85 -3.54 -26.55
C VAL A 154 -21.72 -4.74 -27.48
N ASP A 155 -20.58 -5.40 -27.45
CA ASP A 155 -20.34 -6.64 -28.20
C ASP A 155 -20.49 -7.85 -27.27
N SER A 156 -21.52 -8.67 -27.52
CA SER A 156 -21.80 -9.86 -26.73
C SER A 156 -21.60 -11.10 -27.59
N ARG A 157 -20.53 -11.86 -27.32
CA ARG A 157 -20.16 -13.06 -28.07
C ARG A 157 -20.10 -14.28 -27.17
N SER A 158 -20.65 -15.39 -27.67
CA SER A 158 -20.56 -16.71 -27.04
C SER A 158 -20.16 -17.74 -28.10
N ARG A 159 -19.33 -18.72 -27.70
CA ARG A 159 -19.05 -19.91 -28.54
C ARG A 159 -20.19 -20.93 -28.51
N GLY A 160 -21.06 -20.84 -27.50
CA GLY A 160 -22.23 -21.69 -27.34
C GLY A 160 -23.52 -20.87 -27.43
N LEU A 161 -24.59 -21.40 -26.84
CA LEU A 161 -25.88 -20.71 -26.81
C LEU A 161 -25.85 -19.50 -25.87
N GLN A 162 -26.32 -18.36 -26.35
CA GLN A 162 -26.70 -17.23 -25.50
C GLN A 162 -28.19 -17.31 -25.18
N ARG A 163 -28.54 -17.32 -23.88
CA ARG A 163 -29.93 -17.41 -23.43
C ARG A 163 -30.37 -16.11 -22.79
N ILE A 164 -31.41 -15.51 -23.33
CA ILE A 164 -32.08 -14.34 -22.74
C ILE A 164 -33.46 -14.82 -22.28
N ARG A 165 -33.80 -14.56 -21.01
CA ARG A 165 -35.09 -14.92 -20.42
C ARG A 165 -35.61 -13.74 -19.60
N GLY A 166 -36.90 -13.45 -19.72
CA GLY A 166 -37.57 -12.41 -18.95
C GLY A 166 -39.07 -12.46 -19.22
N GLY A 167 -39.88 -11.83 -18.35
CA GLY A 167 -41.33 -11.70 -18.59
C GLY A 167 -41.66 -10.87 -19.83
N LYS A 168 -40.76 -9.96 -20.21
CA LYS A 168 -40.80 -9.19 -21.46
C LYS A 168 -39.36 -8.95 -21.92
N VAL A 169 -39.11 -9.06 -23.22
CA VAL A 169 -37.85 -8.67 -23.84
C VAL A 169 -38.17 -7.65 -24.92
N GLU A 170 -37.59 -6.46 -24.79
CA GLU A 170 -37.71 -5.37 -25.76
C GLU A 170 -36.39 -5.27 -26.52
N ILE A 171 -36.47 -5.34 -27.85
CA ILE A 171 -35.34 -5.19 -28.76
C ILE A 171 -35.79 -4.16 -29.80
N ASN A 172 -35.00 -3.09 -29.94
CA ASN A 172 -35.23 -2.03 -30.91
C ASN A 172 -34.07 -1.97 -31.89
#